data_AF-A0A843I1C5-F1
#
_entry.id   AF-A0A843I1C5-F1
#
_cell.length_a   1.000
_cell.length_b   1.000
_cell.length_c   1.000
_cell.angle_alpha   90.00
_cell.angle_beta   90.00
_cell.angle_gamma   90.00
#
_symmetry.space_group_name_H-M   'P 1'
#
loop_
_entity.id
_entity.type
_entity.pdbx_description
1 polymer ?
#
loop_
_entity_poly.entity_id
_entity_poly.type
_entity_poly.pdbx_seq_one_letter_code
_entity_poly.pdbx_strand_id
1 'polypeptide(L)' 'MAVGPILLFLGACIVPMTAQDAEKSFSTSSGTWLYVGGSGPGNYTKIQDAIDNASDGDTIFV' A
#
# COMPACT_ATOMS: atom_id res chain seq x y z
N MET A 1 -45.02 25.27 8.89
CA MET A 1 -43.56 25.54 8.87
C MET A 1 -42.82 24.21 8.76
N ALA A 2 -42.31 23.90 7.56
CA ALA A 2 -41.11 23.09 7.29
C ALA A 2 -40.96 21.64 7.84
N VAL A 3 -41.87 20.71 7.54
CA VAL A 3 -41.57 19.25 7.67
C VAL A 3 -40.87 18.69 6.41
N GLY A 4 -41.14 19.28 5.23
CA GLY A 4 -40.54 18.89 3.95
C GLY A 4 -39.00 18.99 3.86
N PRO A 5 -38.34 20.08 4.31
CA PRO A 5 -36.88 20.17 4.21
C PRO A 5 -36.17 19.21 5.17
N ILE A 6 -36.77 18.85 6.31
CA ILE A 6 -36.18 17.90 7.27
C ILE A 6 -36.03 16.51 6.63
N LEU A 7 -37.03 16.08 5.84
CA LEU A 7 -36.98 14.83 5.10
C LEU A 7 -35.97 14.85 3.93
N LEU A 8 -35.75 16.02 3.33
CA LEU A 8 -34.76 16.23 2.26
C LEU A 8 -33.32 16.10 2.76
N PHE A 9 -33.03 16.54 3.99
CA PHE A 9 -31.69 16.46 4.58
C PHE A 9 -31.29 15.05 5.06
N LEU A 10 -32.25 14.18 5.43
CA LEU A 10 -31.97 12.77 5.78
C LEU A 10 -31.73 11.86 4.56
N GLY A 11 -32.10 12.30 3.35
CA GLY A 11 -31.90 11.52 2.12
C GLY A 11 -30.47 11.55 1.56
N ALA A 12 -29.66 12.54 1.95
CA ALA A 12 -28.27 12.69 1.47
C ALA A 12 -27.25 11.81 2.24
N CYS A 13 -27.68 11.15 3.31
CA CYS A 13 -26.81 10.30 4.14
C CYS A 13 -26.43 8.98 3.45
N ILE A 14 -27.09 8.64 2.33
CA ILE A 14 -26.91 7.37 1.63
C ILE A 14 -26.15 7.61 0.32
N VAL A 15 -25.02 8.31 0.39
CA VAL A 15 -23.99 8.13 -0.64
C VAL A 15 -23.22 6.88 -0.23
N PRO A 16 -23.33 5.74 -0.93
CA PRO A 16 -22.33 4.70 -0.79
C PRO A 16 -21.03 5.25 -1.40
N MET A 17 -20.25 5.99 -0.60
CA MET A 17 -18.85 6.26 -0.90
C MET A 17 -18.10 4.96 -0.65
N THR A 18 -18.18 4.04 -1.60
CA THR A 18 -17.23 2.94 -1.74
C THR A 18 -17.20 2.56 -3.21
N ALA A 19 -16.64 3.45 -4.03
CA ALA A 19 -15.74 2.93 -5.06
C ALA A 19 -14.54 2.34 -4.30
N GLN A 20 -14.74 1.13 -3.77
CA GLN A 20 -13.62 0.23 -3.55
C GLN A 20 -13.22 -0.15 -4.97
N ASP A 21 -12.42 0.71 -5.60
CA ASP A 21 -11.40 0.19 -6.49
C ASP A 21 -10.72 -0.87 -5.65
N ALA A 22 -11.07 -2.13 -5.91
CA ALA A 22 -10.31 -3.26 -5.46
C ALA A 22 -8.95 -3.04 -6.10
N GLU A 23 -8.12 -2.24 -5.44
CA GLU A 23 -6.69 -2.22 -5.62
C GLU A 23 -6.31 -3.66 -5.37
N LYS A 24 -6.22 -4.38 -6.49
CA LYS A 24 -5.80 -5.76 -6.64
C LYS A 24 -4.76 -5.92 -5.57
N SER A 25 -5.14 -6.60 -4.48
CA SER A 25 -4.18 -7.04 -3.50
C SER A 25 -3.36 -8.02 -4.31
N PHE A 26 -2.32 -7.51 -4.98
CA PHE A 26 -1.18 -8.30 -5.34
C PHE A 26 -0.90 -8.99 -4.03
N SER A 27 -1.21 -10.29 -3.96
CA SER A 27 -0.68 -11.09 -2.88
C SER A 27 0.79 -10.78 -2.95
N THR A 28 1.21 -9.88 -2.07
CA THR A 28 2.59 -9.63 -1.75
C THR A 28 3.04 -11.02 -1.36
N SER A 29 3.56 -11.78 -2.32
CA SER A 29 4.65 -12.68 -2.04
C SER A 29 5.53 -11.81 -1.19
N SER A 30 5.52 -12.08 0.11
CA SER A 30 5.86 -11.14 1.17
C SER A 30 7.37 -10.95 1.19
N GLY A 31 7.87 -10.46 0.07
CA GLY A 31 9.26 -10.21 -0.19
C GLY A 31 9.69 -9.05 0.65
N THR A 32 10.84 -9.21 1.26
CA THR A 32 11.50 -8.17 2.02
C THR A 32 12.18 -7.22 1.05
N TRP A 33 12.26 -5.96 1.45
CA TRP A 33 13.02 -4.95 0.72
C TRP A 33 14.48 -5.00 1.20
N LEU A 34 15.39 -5.26 0.28
CA LEU A 34 16.84 -5.26 0.53
C LEU A 34 17.43 -4.00 -0.09
N TYR A 35 18.07 -3.17 0.74
CA TYR A 35 18.64 -1.90 0.31
C TYR A 35 20.15 -2.03 0.12
N VAL A 36 20.64 -1.60 -1.04
CA VAL A 36 22.06 -1.56 -1.37
C VAL A 36 22.48 -0.09 -1.41
N GLY A 37 23.57 0.25 -0.72
CA GLY A 37 24.15 1.59 -0.69
C GLY A 37 23.81 2.39 0.56
N GLY A 38 24.33 3.61 0.60
CA GLY A 38 24.21 4.50 1.76
C GLY A 38 25.08 4.08 2.95
N SER A 39 25.11 4.92 3.99
CA SER A 39 25.88 4.66 5.22
C SER A 39 25.00 4.19 6.39
N GLY A 40 23.75 3.81 6.09
CA GLY A 40 22.78 3.38 7.09
C GLY A 40 23.02 1.94 7.55
N PRO A 41 22.77 1.62 8.83
CA PRO A 41 22.86 0.26 9.34
C PRO A 41 21.81 -0.65 8.67
N GLY A 42 22.21 -1.86 8.30
CA GLY A 42 21.33 -2.84 7.65
C GLY A 42 21.30 -2.81 6.13
N ASN A 43 21.98 -1.85 5.50
CA ASN A 43 22.13 -1.81 4.04
C ASN A 43 23.33 -2.64 3.58
N TYR A 44 23.19 -3.26 2.42
CA TYR A 44 24.28 -3.93 1.73
C TYR A 44 25.18 -2.88 1.05
N THR A 45 26.49 -3.12 0.99
CA THR A 45 27.40 -2.21 0.25
C THR A 45 27.66 -2.69 -1.19
N LYS A 46 27.42 -3.98 -1.45
CA LYS A 46 27.56 -4.60 -2.75
C LYS A 46 26.22 -5.17 -3.18
N ILE A 47 25.93 -5.03 -4.47
CA ILE A 47 24.68 -5.54 -5.06
C ILE A 47 24.62 -7.07 -4.93
N GLN A 48 25.75 -7.76 -5.13
CA GLN A 48 25.79 -9.22 -5.08
C GLN A 48 25.43 -9.76 -3.69
N ASP A 49 25.85 -9.09 -2.61
CA ASP A 49 25.53 -9.52 -1.25
C ASP A 49 24.01 -9.46 -0.96
N ALA A 50 23.30 -8.48 -1.56
CA ALA A 50 21.84 -8.41 -1.47
C ALA A 50 21.17 -9.48 -2.34
N ILE A 51 21.71 -9.78 -3.52
CA ILE A 51 21.21 -10.86 -4.39
C ILE A 51 21.36 -12.22 -3.70
N ASP A 52 22.51 -12.49 -3.09
CA ASP A 52 22.80 -13.78 -2.46
C ASP A 52 21.92 -14.02 -1.21
N ASN A 53 21.43 -12.95 -0.58
CA ASN A 53 20.50 -13.01 0.56
C ASN A 53 19.02 -12.90 0.16
N ALA A 54 18.72 -12.51 -1.08
CA ALA A 54 17.35 -12.38 -1.56
C ALA A 54 16.71 -13.76 -1.71
N SER A 55 15.48 -13.86 -1.23
CA SER A 55 14.59 -14.98 -1.49
C SER A 55 13.61 -14.65 -2.61
N ASP A 56 12.96 -15.67 -3.17
CA ASP A 56 11.97 -15.49 -4.22
C ASP A 56 10.86 -14.51 -3.79
N GLY A 57 10.70 -13.46 -4.58
CA GLY A 57 9.73 -12.38 -4.32
C GLY A 57 10.30 -11.17 -3.58
N ASP A 58 11.53 -11.24 -3.06
CA ASP A 58 12.22 -10.07 -2.49
C ASP A 58 12.50 -9.02 -3.57
N THR A 59 12.62 -7.77 -3.14
CA THR A 59 12.91 -6.63 -4.02
C THR A 59 14.18 -5.94 -3.56
N ILE A 60 15.13 -5.78 -4.48
CA ILE A 60 16.39 -5.06 -4.23
C ILE A 60 16.26 -3.62 -4.72
N PHE A 61 16.55 -2.67 -3.84
CA PHE A 61 16.64 -1.24 -4.15
C PHE A 61 18.09 -0.78 -4.03
N VAL A 62 18.61 -0.07 -5.03
CA VAL A 62 20.01 0.36 -5.14
C VAL A 62 20.10 1.87 -5.24
#